data_AF-A8UQ28-F1
#
_entry.id   AF-A8UQ28-F1
#
_cell.length_a   1.000
_cell.length_b   1.000
_cell.length_c   1.000
_cell.angle_alpha   90.00
_cell.angle_beta   90.00
_cell.angle_gamma   90.00
#
_symmetry.space_group_name_H-M   'P 1'
#
loop_
_entity.id
_entity.type
_entity.pdbx_description
1 polymer ?
#
loop_
_entity_poly.entity_id
_entity_poly.type
_entity_poly.pdbx_seq_one_letter_code
_entity_poly.pdbx_strand_id
1 'polypeptide(L)'
;MRYNKVKLYKLFFFIFLFGVSIGNVILQFASIVFLGLIGLFFIKSNKIFFPIKDVFYVLMILISFIQILFFFNEDYSLNYVINSLITTFLWALMLMCSIVIVRLISTMSMSDIDEILIIFFKINVLFIIIQYIGLSIKHVSLIPFLSSMGAGDFIKGVFTNSSVNMIILSFFSVYFFYTKKMRLAIVALLCISFTTYMSGIVLYIGTVLLFAFFYLPIKFKTRIALGTIVGFLVFSIISPKNIEYVKSNLTKKLFAKRDQARKIVSFEQTIDYSLVDASNFIFGAGAGKFSSRTAFMTAGEYVSWYPESLIYASEEFNNNHFELWNEKILSRPYKDGTANQPFSFYNKMIGEYGLIGFIIFILFYLFYPLRGYKKLTYGRLLLFLLLAYFILDYWFEYFTVIVFFEIFMYMDILRYKNEEV
;
A
#
# COMPACT_ATOMS: atom_id res chain seq x y z
N MET A 1 26.88 28.66 -4.80
CA MET A 1 26.69 27.22 -5.16
C MET A 1 25.70 26.46 -4.28
N ARG A 2 25.65 26.66 -2.95
CA ARG A 2 24.75 25.90 -2.05
C ARG A 2 23.25 26.05 -2.37
N TYR A 3 22.80 27.26 -2.73
CA TYR A 3 21.40 27.54 -3.08
C TYR A 3 20.91 26.75 -4.31
N ASN A 4 21.75 26.61 -5.34
CA ASN A 4 21.38 25.86 -6.56
C ASN A 4 21.22 24.36 -6.27
N LYS A 5 21.98 23.80 -5.32
CA LYS A 5 21.86 22.38 -4.92
C LYS A 5 20.52 22.08 -4.26
N VAL A 6 20.02 22.98 -3.39
CA VAL A 6 18.72 22.79 -2.72
C VAL A 6 17.58 22.75 -3.74
N LYS A 7 17.56 23.69 -4.70
CA LYS A 7 16.56 23.69 -5.79
C LYS A 7 16.60 22.40 -6.62
N LEU A 8 17.81 21.91 -6.92
CA LEU A 8 17.98 20.65 -7.66
C LEU A 8 17.41 19.46 -6.88
N TYR A 9 17.65 19.37 -5.57
CA TYR A 9 17.09 18.30 -4.74
C TYR A 9 15.58 18.40 -4.58
N LYS A 10 15.02 19.62 -4.48
CA LYS A 10 13.56 19.80 -4.52
C LYS A 10 12.94 19.26 -5.80
N LEU A 11 13.51 19.65 -6.94
CA LEU A 11 13.05 19.20 -8.26
C LEU A 11 13.20 17.68 -8.39
N PHE A 12 14.35 17.13 -8.01
CA PHE A 12 14.57 15.69 -8.05
C PHE A 12 13.57 14.94 -7.16
N PHE A 13 13.33 15.39 -5.92
CA PHE A 13 12.37 14.73 -5.04
C PHE A 13 10.96 14.77 -5.61
N PHE A 14 10.56 15.90 -6.18
CA PHE A 14 9.27 16.02 -6.87
C PHE A 14 9.17 15.05 -8.07
N ILE A 15 10.19 14.98 -8.94
CA ILE A 15 10.24 14.05 -10.06
C ILE A 15 10.21 12.59 -9.58
N PHE A 16 10.92 12.28 -8.49
CA PHE A 16 10.91 10.96 -7.86
C PHE A 16 9.51 10.58 -7.39
N LEU A 17 8.80 11.47 -6.68
CA LEU A 17 7.41 11.23 -6.26
C LEU A 17 6.48 10.97 -7.45
N PHE A 18 6.64 11.72 -8.54
CA PHE A 18 5.89 11.45 -9.76
C PHE A 18 6.27 10.09 -10.35
N GLY A 19 7.55 9.80 -10.51
CA GLY A 19 8.07 8.55 -11.08
C GLY A 19 7.57 7.31 -10.34
N VAL A 20 7.60 7.32 -9.01
CA VAL A 20 7.06 6.20 -8.19
C VAL A 20 5.54 6.14 -8.18
N SER A 21 4.84 7.17 -8.67
CA SER A 21 3.37 7.22 -8.70
C SER A 21 2.80 6.93 -10.09
N ILE A 22 3.62 6.86 -11.14
CA ILE A 22 3.16 6.67 -12.52
C ILE A 22 2.24 5.45 -12.63
N GLY A 23 1.09 5.65 -13.29
CA GLY A 23 0.04 4.63 -13.37
C GLY A 23 0.40 3.39 -14.19
N ASN A 24 1.40 3.49 -15.07
CA ASN A 24 1.93 2.37 -15.85
C ASN A 24 3.06 1.68 -15.07
N VAL A 25 2.90 0.39 -14.77
CA VAL A 25 3.84 -0.39 -13.94
C VAL A 25 5.24 -0.47 -14.54
N ILE A 26 5.36 -0.63 -15.86
CA ILE A 26 6.66 -0.71 -16.55
C ILE A 26 7.39 0.64 -16.42
N LEU A 27 6.69 1.75 -16.71
CA LEU A 27 7.26 3.08 -16.53
C LEU A 27 7.57 3.41 -15.07
N GLN A 28 6.78 2.91 -14.13
CA GLN A 28 7.03 3.04 -12.70
C GLN A 28 8.34 2.31 -12.32
N PHE A 29 8.54 1.06 -12.75
CA PHE A 29 9.77 0.31 -12.50
C PHE A 29 10.98 0.99 -13.14
N ALA A 30 10.87 1.38 -14.41
CA ALA A 30 11.92 2.11 -15.11
C ALA A 30 12.28 3.42 -14.40
N SER A 31 11.28 4.17 -13.93
CA SER A 31 11.47 5.41 -13.18
C SER A 31 12.15 5.15 -11.84
N ILE A 32 11.74 4.12 -11.10
CA ILE A 32 12.36 3.74 -9.83
C ILE A 32 13.83 3.37 -10.04
N VAL A 33 14.16 2.57 -11.06
CA VAL A 33 15.55 2.21 -11.38
C VAL A 33 16.35 3.45 -11.79
N PHE A 34 15.88 4.20 -12.77
CA PHE A 34 16.60 5.35 -13.30
C PHE A 34 16.81 6.44 -12.26
N LEU A 35 15.73 6.89 -11.62
CA LEU A 35 15.81 7.93 -10.58
C LEU A 35 16.47 7.39 -9.32
N GLY A 36 16.31 6.10 -9.01
CA GLY A 36 16.98 5.46 -7.89
C GLY A 36 18.50 5.50 -8.03
N LEU A 37 19.02 5.09 -9.18
CA LEU A 37 20.45 5.18 -9.50
C LEU A 37 20.95 6.64 -9.44
N ILE A 38 20.22 7.59 -10.03
CA ILE A 38 20.56 9.02 -9.92
C ILE A 38 20.60 9.45 -8.46
N GLY A 39 19.60 9.10 -7.65
CA GLY A 39 19.55 9.44 -6.23
C GLY A 39 20.73 8.84 -5.45
N LEU A 40 21.13 7.61 -5.79
CA LEU A 40 22.27 6.93 -5.18
C LEU A 40 23.62 7.57 -5.53
N PHE A 41 23.81 8.10 -6.74
CA PHE A 41 25.08 8.69 -7.15
C PHE A 41 25.17 10.21 -6.93
N PHE A 42 24.08 10.95 -7.13
CA PHE A 42 24.08 12.42 -7.11
C PHE A 42 23.73 13.04 -5.76
N ILE A 43 22.96 12.36 -4.91
CA ILE A 43 22.63 12.86 -3.58
C ILE A 43 23.77 12.47 -2.63
N LYS A 44 24.81 13.29 -2.64
CA LYS A 44 25.91 13.22 -1.67
C LYS A 44 25.40 13.67 -0.31
N SER A 45 25.03 12.70 0.53
CA SER A 45 24.92 12.92 1.97
C SER A 45 26.30 12.74 2.59
N ASN A 46 26.69 13.64 3.49
CA ASN A 46 27.94 13.52 4.24
C ASN A 46 27.95 12.32 5.20
N LYS A 47 26.79 11.68 5.41
CA LYS A 47 26.65 10.47 6.22
C LYS A 47 25.78 9.47 5.46
N ILE A 48 26.34 8.29 5.14
CA ILE A 48 25.54 7.16 4.70
C ILE A 48 24.73 6.71 5.92
N PHE A 49 23.50 7.18 6.04
CA PHE A 49 22.58 6.74 7.07
C PHE A 49 21.82 5.52 6.54
N PHE A 50 22.04 4.37 7.15
CA PHE A 50 21.32 3.13 6.86
C PHE A 50 20.41 2.80 8.05
N PRO A 51 19.15 3.27 8.04
CA PRO A 51 18.21 3.01 9.12
C PRO A 51 17.98 1.51 9.31
N ILE A 52 17.71 1.09 10.55
CA ILE A 52 17.51 -0.34 10.89
C ILE A 52 16.39 -1.00 10.07
N LYS A 53 15.38 -0.23 9.64
CA LYS A 53 14.34 -0.76 8.74
C LYS A 53 14.83 -1.10 7.34
N ASP A 54 15.99 -0.62 6.91
CA ASP A 54 16.54 -1.01 5.61
C ASP A 54 17.22 -2.38 5.70
N VAL A 55 17.59 -2.82 6.92
CA VAL A 55 18.01 -4.20 7.19
C VAL A 55 16.89 -5.18 6.89
N PHE A 56 15.62 -4.81 7.13
CA PHE A 56 14.46 -5.61 6.73
C PHE A 56 14.54 -5.95 5.23
N TYR A 57 14.67 -4.94 4.36
CA TYR A 57 14.71 -5.17 2.92
C TYR A 57 15.92 -6.01 2.49
N VAL A 58 17.11 -5.76 3.07
CA VAL A 58 18.30 -6.56 2.80
C VAL A 58 18.08 -8.02 3.19
N LEU A 59 17.52 -8.28 4.36
CA LEU A 59 17.22 -9.64 4.80
C LEU A 59 16.15 -10.31 3.94
N MET A 60 15.12 -9.58 3.48
CA MET A 60 14.13 -10.13 2.55
C MET A 60 14.77 -10.51 1.21
N ILE A 61 15.68 -9.69 0.67
CA ILE A 61 16.44 -10.02 -0.56
C ILE A 61 17.27 -11.28 -0.33
N LEU A 62 17.99 -11.36 0.79
CA LEU A 62 18.82 -12.52 1.13
C LEU A 62 17.97 -13.79 1.29
N ILE A 63 16.83 -13.71 1.97
CA ILE A 63 15.93 -14.86 2.13
C ILE A 63 15.36 -15.29 0.80
N SER A 64 14.86 -14.36 -0.03
CA SER A 64 14.39 -14.70 -1.38
C SER A 64 15.49 -15.39 -2.20
N PHE A 65 16.74 -14.93 -2.10
CA PHE A 65 17.87 -15.55 -2.80
C PHE A 65 18.25 -16.93 -2.23
N ILE A 66 18.23 -17.09 -0.91
CA ILE A 66 18.49 -18.37 -0.25
C ILE A 66 17.39 -19.40 -0.60
N GLN A 67 16.12 -18.97 -0.63
CA GLN A 67 15.00 -19.80 -1.03
C GLN A 67 15.12 -20.27 -2.49
N ILE A 68 15.68 -19.43 -3.38
CA ILE A 68 16.03 -19.84 -4.76
C ILE A 68 17.05 -20.97 -4.77
N LEU A 69 18.07 -20.89 -3.91
CA LEU A 69 19.23 -21.80 -4.00
C LEU A 69 19.07 -23.10 -3.22
N PHE A 70 18.41 -23.10 -2.06
CA PHE A 70 18.60 -24.18 -1.07
C PHE A 70 17.34 -24.88 -0.57
N PHE A 71 16.18 -24.22 -0.60
CA PHE A 71 15.03 -24.69 0.19
C PHE A 71 13.97 -25.49 -0.58
N PHE A 72 13.94 -25.41 -1.91
CA PHE A 72 12.86 -26.02 -2.70
C PHE A 72 13.42 -26.79 -3.90
N ASN A 73 14.00 -27.95 -3.59
CA ASN A 73 14.79 -28.80 -4.49
C ASN A 73 14.00 -29.48 -5.64
N GLU A 74 12.71 -29.21 -5.81
CA GLU A 74 11.85 -30.02 -6.70
C GLU A 74 11.64 -29.42 -8.10
N ASP A 75 11.74 -28.09 -8.28
CA ASP A 75 11.56 -27.45 -9.59
C ASP A 75 12.55 -26.29 -9.79
N TYR A 76 13.67 -26.57 -10.47
CA TYR A 76 14.64 -25.57 -10.94
C TYR A 76 14.39 -25.18 -12.41
N SER A 77 13.15 -25.25 -12.88
CA SER A 77 12.82 -24.76 -14.21
C SER A 77 13.18 -23.27 -14.37
N LEU A 78 13.43 -22.87 -15.62
CA LEU A 78 13.69 -21.47 -15.95
C LEU A 78 12.55 -20.55 -15.45
N ASN A 79 11.30 -21.04 -15.53
CA ASN A 79 10.11 -20.30 -15.14
C ASN A 79 10.09 -20.05 -13.61
N TYR A 80 10.45 -21.07 -12.81
CA TYR A 80 10.63 -20.92 -11.37
C TYR A 80 11.70 -19.87 -11.03
N VAL A 81 12.87 -19.96 -11.67
CA VAL A 81 13.99 -19.04 -11.41
C VAL A 81 13.58 -17.61 -11.75
N ILE A 82 12.92 -17.40 -12.89
CA ILE A 82 12.43 -16.07 -13.30
C ILE A 82 11.41 -15.52 -12.30
N ASN A 83 10.42 -16.32 -11.88
CA ASN A 83 9.42 -15.92 -10.89
C ASN A 83 10.08 -15.43 -9.58
N SER A 84 11.04 -16.21 -9.08
CA SER A 84 11.73 -15.91 -7.82
C SER A 84 12.66 -14.70 -7.96
N LEU A 85 13.32 -14.54 -9.12
CA LEU A 85 14.12 -13.35 -9.43
C LEU A 85 13.27 -12.09 -9.52
N ILE A 86 12.04 -12.14 -10.04
CA ILE A 86 11.11 -11.00 -10.04
C ILE A 86 10.81 -10.58 -8.60
N THR A 87 10.49 -11.52 -7.70
CA THR A 87 10.20 -11.17 -6.30
C THR A 87 11.43 -10.56 -5.60
N THR A 88 12.61 -11.14 -5.82
CA THR A 88 13.88 -10.61 -5.29
C THR A 88 14.15 -9.20 -5.82
N PHE A 89 13.90 -8.98 -7.11
CA PHE A 89 14.02 -7.68 -7.75
C PHE A 89 13.07 -6.64 -7.15
N LEU A 90 11.81 -6.99 -6.87
CA LEU A 90 10.85 -6.09 -6.22
C LEU A 90 11.33 -5.66 -4.82
N TRP A 91 11.90 -6.57 -4.03
CA TRP A 91 12.51 -6.20 -2.74
C TRP A 91 13.71 -5.26 -2.91
N ALA A 92 14.56 -5.50 -3.91
CA ALA A 92 15.68 -4.62 -4.24
C ALA A 92 15.23 -3.21 -4.67
N LEU A 93 14.16 -3.12 -5.47
CA LEU A 93 13.55 -1.83 -5.83
C LEU A 93 13.02 -1.09 -4.59
N MET A 94 12.40 -1.81 -3.65
CA MET A 94 11.91 -1.20 -2.42
C MET A 94 13.06 -0.69 -1.53
N LEU A 95 14.15 -1.46 -1.39
CA LEU A 95 15.36 -1.01 -0.71
C LEU A 95 15.93 0.27 -1.34
N MET A 96 16.03 0.30 -2.67
CA MET A 96 16.54 1.46 -3.39
C MET A 96 15.68 2.71 -3.16
N CYS A 97 14.35 2.57 -3.25
CA CYS A 97 13.41 3.64 -2.92
C CYS A 97 13.60 4.15 -1.50
N SER A 98 13.74 3.25 -0.52
CA SER A 98 13.98 3.63 0.88
C SER A 98 15.28 4.45 1.03
N ILE A 99 16.39 3.98 0.46
CA ILE A 99 17.68 4.66 0.55
C ILE A 99 17.59 6.07 -0.06
N VAL A 100 16.91 6.21 -1.20
CA VAL A 100 16.70 7.51 -1.86
C VAL A 100 15.88 8.46 -0.98
N ILE A 101 14.79 7.98 -0.38
CA ILE A 101 13.95 8.77 0.54
C ILE A 101 14.77 9.24 1.73
N VAL A 102 15.50 8.33 2.38
CA VAL A 102 16.33 8.64 3.54
C VAL A 102 17.36 9.72 3.20
N ARG A 103 18.04 9.58 2.06
CA ARG A 103 19.03 10.56 1.59
C ARG A 103 18.39 11.92 1.33
N LEU A 104 17.25 11.96 0.64
CA LEU A 104 16.54 13.21 0.36
C LEU A 104 16.09 13.91 1.63
N ILE A 105 15.43 13.19 2.53
CA ILE A 105 14.90 13.75 3.77
C ILE A 105 16.04 14.23 4.68
N SER A 106 17.16 13.52 4.73
CA SER A 106 18.34 13.95 5.51
C SER A 106 19.06 15.18 4.95
N THR A 107 18.85 15.49 3.66
CA THR A 107 19.56 16.58 2.96
C THR A 107 18.71 17.86 2.89
N MET A 108 17.39 17.72 2.90
CA MET A 108 16.44 18.82 2.73
C MET A 108 15.90 19.32 4.07
N SER A 109 15.47 20.58 4.12
CA SER A 109 14.79 21.09 5.31
C SER A 109 13.34 20.56 5.39
N MET A 110 12.77 20.49 6.59
CA MET A 110 11.37 20.06 6.76
C MET A 110 10.38 20.92 5.99
N SER A 111 10.62 22.23 5.91
CA SER A 111 9.80 23.15 5.12
C SER A 111 9.86 22.83 3.62
N ASP A 112 11.03 22.43 3.11
CA ASP A 112 11.18 22.08 1.69
C ASP A 112 10.42 20.81 1.32
N ILE A 113 10.46 19.79 2.20
CA ILE A 113 9.75 18.53 2.03
C ILE A 113 8.24 18.79 2.10
N ASP A 114 7.79 19.56 3.09
CA ASP A 114 6.39 19.95 3.26
C ASP A 114 5.84 20.72 2.05
N GLU A 115 6.61 21.67 1.51
CA GLU A 115 6.26 22.41 0.30
C GLU A 115 6.01 21.46 -0.89
N ILE A 116 6.93 20.52 -1.13
CA ILE A 116 6.84 19.56 -2.24
C ILE A 116 5.63 18.64 -2.07
N LEU A 117 5.40 18.14 -0.86
CA LEU A 117 4.24 17.28 -0.56
C LEU A 117 2.92 18.02 -0.79
N ILE A 118 2.83 19.31 -0.43
CA ILE A 118 1.64 20.13 -0.72
C ILE A 118 1.47 20.34 -2.22
N ILE A 119 2.54 20.63 -2.96
CA ILE A 119 2.48 20.81 -4.42
C ILE A 119 2.01 19.51 -5.07
N PHE A 120 2.61 18.37 -4.70
CA PHE A 120 2.22 17.06 -5.20
C PHE A 120 0.74 16.76 -4.89
N PHE A 121 0.30 17.01 -3.64
CA PHE A 121 -1.10 16.85 -3.25
C PHE A 121 -2.05 17.70 -4.11
N LYS A 122 -1.73 18.98 -4.34
CA LYS A 122 -2.54 19.87 -5.18
C LYS A 122 -2.65 19.36 -6.62
N ILE A 123 -1.56 18.85 -7.18
CA ILE A 123 -1.59 18.25 -8.53
C ILE A 123 -2.46 16.99 -8.51
N ASN A 124 -2.34 16.13 -7.50
CA ASN A 124 -3.21 14.97 -7.37
C ASN A 124 -4.70 15.36 -7.31
N VAL A 125 -5.05 16.39 -6.53
CA VAL A 125 -6.41 16.93 -6.46
C VAL A 125 -6.89 17.44 -7.82
N LEU A 126 -6.03 18.14 -8.58
CA LEU A 126 -6.36 18.59 -9.93
C LEU A 126 -6.70 17.40 -10.86
N PHE A 127 -5.89 16.33 -10.82
CA PHE A 127 -6.17 15.11 -11.59
C PHE A 127 -7.50 14.46 -11.16
N ILE A 128 -7.78 14.41 -9.86
CA ILE A 128 -9.06 13.90 -9.34
C ILE A 128 -10.25 14.73 -9.86
N ILE A 129 -10.13 16.06 -9.87
CA ILE A 129 -11.18 16.95 -10.41
C ILE A 129 -11.41 16.69 -11.90
N ILE A 130 -10.33 16.59 -12.68
CA ILE A 130 -10.41 16.29 -14.12
C ILE A 130 -11.09 14.93 -14.35
N GLN A 131 -10.69 13.89 -13.62
CA GLN A 131 -11.28 12.55 -13.70
C GLN A 131 -12.77 12.57 -13.30
N TYR A 132 -13.12 13.28 -12.23
CA TYR A 132 -14.49 13.44 -11.78
C TYR A 132 -15.37 14.09 -12.86
N ILE A 133 -14.92 15.22 -13.42
CA ILE A 133 -15.64 15.92 -14.51
C ILE A 133 -15.80 14.99 -15.71
N GLY A 134 -14.76 14.25 -16.09
CA GLY A 134 -14.83 13.27 -17.18
C GLY A 134 -15.88 12.19 -16.94
N LEU A 135 -15.98 11.66 -15.70
CA LEU A 135 -17.01 10.70 -15.33
C LEU A 135 -18.40 11.31 -15.31
N SER A 136 -18.55 12.53 -14.81
CA SER A 136 -19.83 13.26 -14.81
C SER A 136 -20.36 13.45 -16.23
N ILE A 137 -19.50 13.83 -17.18
CA ILE A 137 -19.85 13.94 -18.60
C ILE A 137 -20.23 12.57 -19.16
N LYS A 138 -19.38 11.55 -18.95
CA LYS A 138 -19.62 10.17 -19.44
C LYS A 138 -20.94 9.58 -18.97
N HIS A 139 -21.33 9.86 -17.72
CA HIS A 139 -22.54 9.33 -17.11
C HIS A 139 -23.74 10.28 -17.14
N VAL A 140 -23.60 11.46 -17.77
CA VAL A 140 -24.63 12.51 -17.85
C VAL A 140 -25.23 12.79 -16.46
N SER A 141 -24.37 12.91 -15.46
CA SER A 141 -24.77 13.11 -14.07
C SER A 141 -23.75 13.97 -13.33
N LEU A 142 -24.24 14.96 -12.58
CA LEU A 142 -23.39 15.78 -11.71
C LEU A 142 -22.71 14.92 -10.63
N ILE A 143 -23.38 13.84 -10.20
CA ILE A 143 -22.90 12.88 -9.21
C ILE A 143 -22.79 11.51 -9.89
N PRO A 144 -21.63 11.18 -10.49
CA PRO A 144 -21.49 9.97 -11.32
C PRO A 144 -21.71 8.67 -10.53
N PHE A 145 -21.54 8.71 -9.20
CA PHE A 145 -21.75 7.58 -8.29
C PHE A 145 -23.22 7.13 -8.17
N LEU A 146 -24.18 8.00 -8.49
CA LEU A 146 -25.60 7.62 -8.55
C LEU A 146 -25.87 6.74 -9.78
N SER A 147 -25.21 7.05 -10.89
CA SER A 147 -25.35 6.32 -12.15
C SER A 147 -24.60 4.99 -12.11
N SER A 148 -23.34 4.98 -11.65
CA SER A 148 -22.48 3.79 -11.64
C SER A 148 -21.81 3.57 -10.28
N MET A 149 -21.95 2.36 -9.71
CA MET A 149 -21.36 1.97 -8.43
C MET A 149 -19.82 2.02 -8.50
N GLY A 150 -19.23 1.57 -9.61
CA GLY A 150 -17.78 1.54 -9.85
C GLY A 150 -17.20 2.86 -10.38
N ALA A 151 -17.95 3.96 -10.38
CA ALA A 151 -17.43 5.23 -10.89
C ALA A 151 -16.17 5.70 -10.15
N GLY A 152 -16.06 5.48 -8.84
CA GLY A 152 -14.88 5.90 -8.08
C GLY A 152 -13.62 5.08 -8.36
N ASP A 153 -13.73 3.89 -8.97
CA ASP A 153 -12.55 3.10 -9.38
C ASP A 153 -11.72 3.79 -10.46
N PHE A 154 -12.34 4.74 -11.17
CA PHE A 154 -11.69 5.59 -12.16
C PHE A 154 -11.11 6.88 -11.56
N ILE A 155 -11.35 7.18 -10.28
CA ILE A 155 -10.77 8.31 -9.55
C ILE A 155 -9.41 7.91 -8.96
N LYS A 156 -8.42 7.80 -9.85
CA LYS A 156 -7.06 7.32 -9.54
C LYS A 156 -6.10 8.44 -9.15
N GLY A 157 -6.47 9.70 -9.39
CA GLY A 157 -5.55 10.82 -9.26
C GLY A 157 -4.34 10.66 -10.19
N VAL A 158 -3.13 10.91 -9.68
CA VAL A 158 -1.87 10.65 -10.41
C VAL A 158 -1.40 9.19 -10.32
N PHE A 159 -2.15 8.32 -9.63
CA PHE A 159 -1.71 6.97 -9.27
C PHE A 159 -2.21 5.87 -10.22
N THR A 160 -1.73 4.65 -10.02
CA THR A 160 -2.07 3.44 -10.78
C THR A 160 -3.54 3.03 -10.63
N ASN A 161 -4.12 3.20 -9.45
CA ASN A 161 -5.49 2.81 -9.15
C ASN A 161 -6.11 3.68 -8.03
N SER A 162 -7.42 3.55 -7.84
CA SER A 162 -8.20 4.29 -6.84
C SER A 162 -7.82 3.90 -5.40
N SER A 163 -7.41 2.65 -5.15
CA SER A 163 -7.03 2.17 -3.82
C SER A 163 -5.72 2.82 -3.33
N VAL A 164 -4.69 2.89 -4.17
CA VAL A 164 -3.44 3.60 -3.88
C VAL A 164 -3.71 5.09 -3.64
N ASN A 165 -4.54 5.72 -4.48
CA ASN A 165 -4.95 7.11 -4.29
C ASN A 165 -5.62 7.33 -2.93
N MET A 166 -6.59 6.48 -2.58
CA MET A 166 -7.32 6.57 -1.31
C MET A 166 -6.38 6.44 -0.11
N ILE A 167 -5.47 5.46 -0.11
CA ILE A 167 -4.51 5.24 0.98
C ILE A 167 -3.57 6.45 1.14
N ILE A 168 -3.03 6.97 0.04
CA ILE A 168 -2.12 8.11 0.11
C ILE A 168 -2.85 9.38 0.56
N LEU A 169 -4.07 9.62 0.08
CA LEU A 169 -4.92 10.70 0.57
C LEU A 169 -5.26 10.54 2.06
N SER A 170 -5.39 9.30 2.54
CA SER A 170 -5.56 9.00 3.96
C SER A 170 -4.34 9.45 4.77
N PHE A 171 -3.12 9.17 4.29
CA PHE A 171 -1.90 9.68 4.92
C PHE A 171 -1.84 11.23 4.91
N PHE A 172 -2.15 11.86 3.78
CA PHE A 172 -2.24 13.32 3.69
C PHE A 172 -3.28 13.92 4.63
N SER A 173 -4.45 13.29 4.77
CA SER A 173 -5.51 13.78 5.66
C SER A 173 -5.04 13.83 7.11
N VAL A 174 -4.36 12.77 7.57
CA VAL A 174 -3.79 12.68 8.91
C VAL A 174 -2.66 13.70 9.07
N TYR A 175 -1.75 13.77 8.11
CA TYR A 175 -0.66 14.74 8.11
C TYR A 175 -1.16 16.20 8.21
N PHE A 176 -2.13 16.59 7.37
CA PHE A 176 -2.68 17.94 7.36
C PHE A 176 -3.47 18.27 8.61
N PHE A 177 -4.16 17.30 9.21
CA PHE A 177 -4.83 17.47 10.48
C PHE A 177 -3.83 17.83 11.60
N TYR A 178 -2.74 17.07 11.73
CA TYR A 178 -1.74 17.30 12.77
C TYR A 178 -0.87 18.55 12.52
N THR A 179 -0.64 18.92 11.26
CA THR A 179 0.05 20.17 10.90
C THR A 179 -0.87 21.40 10.89
N LYS A 180 -2.12 21.26 11.36
CA LYS A 180 -3.14 22.32 11.47
C LYS A 180 -3.54 22.96 10.12
N LYS A 181 -3.33 22.27 9.00
CA LYS A 181 -3.73 22.69 7.65
C LYS A 181 -5.13 22.19 7.31
N MET A 182 -6.12 22.60 8.12
CA MET A 182 -7.48 22.04 8.09
C MET A 182 -8.18 22.09 6.73
N ARG A 183 -7.95 23.15 5.94
CA ARG A 183 -8.51 23.26 4.57
C ARG A 183 -8.04 22.11 3.68
N LEU A 184 -6.75 21.79 3.71
CA LEU A 184 -6.19 20.69 2.92
C LEU A 184 -6.62 19.32 3.46
N ALA A 185 -6.76 19.18 4.79
CA ALA A 185 -7.29 17.96 5.41
C ALA A 185 -8.73 17.67 4.95
N ILE A 186 -9.60 18.69 4.90
CA ILE A 186 -10.97 18.56 4.40
C ILE A 186 -10.97 18.17 2.91
N VAL A 187 -10.15 18.81 2.08
CA VAL A 187 -10.01 18.45 0.67
C VAL A 187 -9.55 16.99 0.53
N ALA A 188 -8.58 16.54 1.33
CA ALA A 188 -8.13 15.15 1.30
C ALA A 188 -9.27 14.17 1.66
N LEU A 189 -10.06 14.46 2.70
CA LEU A 189 -11.23 13.66 3.09
C LEU A 189 -12.31 13.61 2.00
N LEU A 190 -12.57 14.73 1.32
CA LEU A 190 -13.50 14.77 0.18
C LEU A 190 -12.97 13.90 -0.96
N CYS A 191 -11.69 14.02 -1.31
CA CYS A 191 -11.07 13.20 -2.34
C CYS A 191 -11.08 11.70 -1.98
N ILE A 192 -10.88 11.32 -0.72
CA ILE A 192 -11.04 9.93 -0.24
C ILE A 192 -12.44 9.42 -0.56
N SER A 193 -13.48 10.22 -0.27
CA SER A 193 -14.86 9.83 -0.54
C SER A 193 -15.16 9.62 -2.05
N PHE A 194 -14.50 10.39 -2.93
CA PHE A 194 -14.66 10.27 -4.38
C PHE A 194 -14.03 9.02 -4.97
N THR A 195 -13.05 8.41 -4.30
CA THR A 195 -12.48 7.13 -4.76
C THR A 195 -13.46 5.97 -4.65
N THR A 196 -14.50 6.09 -3.80
CA THR A 196 -15.45 5.03 -3.45
C THR A 196 -14.82 3.66 -3.16
N TYR A 197 -13.54 3.61 -2.76
CA TYR A 197 -12.85 2.38 -2.41
C TYR A 197 -13.27 1.92 -1.00
N MET A 198 -14.47 1.31 -0.92
CA MET A 198 -15.20 1.06 0.33
C MET A 198 -14.37 0.38 1.41
N SER A 199 -13.67 -0.71 1.08
CA SER A 199 -12.90 -1.47 2.08
C SER A 199 -11.84 -0.61 2.75
N GLY A 200 -11.12 0.20 1.98
CA GLY A 200 -10.12 1.07 2.56
C GLY A 200 -10.70 2.30 3.26
N ILE A 201 -11.86 2.83 2.83
CA ILE A 201 -12.59 3.88 3.58
C ILE A 201 -13.05 3.35 4.95
N VAL A 202 -13.58 2.12 4.99
CA VAL A 202 -14.01 1.47 6.24
C VAL A 202 -12.80 1.26 7.17
N LEU A 203 -11.68 0.75 6.66
CA LEU A 203 -10.46 0.59 7.46
C LEU A 203 -9.91 1.94 7.94
N TYR A 204 -9.94 2.98 7.11
CA TYR A 204 -9.54 4.33 7.50
C TYR A 204 -10.39 4.83 8.67
N ILE A 205 -11.72 4.84 8.51
CA ILE A 205 -12.66 5.32 9.53
C ILE A 205 -12.53 4.49 10.81
N GLY A 206 -12.54 3.16 10.70
CA GLY A 206 -12.41 2.26 11.84
C GLY A 206 -11.12 2.50 12.62
N THR A 207 -9.99 2.63 11.92
CA THR A 207 -8.70 2.90 12.54
C THR A 207 -8.66 4.28 13.22
N VAL A 208 -9.18 5.32 12.56
CA VAL A 208 -9.24 6.67 13.14
C VAL A 208 -10.13 6.70 14.38
N LEU A 209 -11.29 6.03 14.35
CA LEU A 209 -12.20 5.94 15.49
C LEU A 209 -11.59 5.18 16.66
N LEU A 210 -10.98 4.02 16.42
CA LEU A 210 -10.27 3.25 17.45
C LEU A 210 -9.12 4.07 18.04
N PHE A 211 -8.33 4.72 17.20
CA PHE A 211 -7.24 5.59 17.65
C PHE A 211 -7.78 6.76 18.50
N ALA A 212 -8.82 7.43 18.04
CA ALA A 212 -9.45 8.51 18.79
C ALA A 212 -9.97 8.02 20.15
N PHE A 213 -10.60 6.85 20.18
CA PHE A 213 -11.14 6.24 21.39
C PHE A 213 -10.05 5.97 22.44
N PHE A 214 -8.89 5.45 22.05
CA PHE A 214 -7.82 5.12 23.00
C PHE A 214 -6.91 6.30 23.35
N TYR A 215 -6.64 7.21 22.40
CA TYR A 215 -5.54 8.17 22.53
C TYR A 215 -5.93 9.65 22.64
N LEU A 216 -7.17 10.02 22.30
CA LEU A 216 -7.58 11.43 22.30
C LEU A 216 -8.44 11.81 23.52
N PRO A 217 -8.46 13.09 23.93
CA PRO A 217 -9.38 13.57 24.98
C PRO A 217 -10.84 13.46 24.55
N ILE A 218 -11.78 13.33 25.50
CA ILE A 218 -13.22 13.18 25.23
C ILE A 218 -13.79 14.25 24.28
N LYS A 219 -13.33 15.51 24.41
CA LYS A 219 -13.71 16.63 23.53
C LYS A 219 -13.39 16.39 22.06
N PHE A 220 -12.27 15.71 21.77
CA PHE A 220 -11.89 15.37 20.40
C PHE A 220 -12.61 14.11 19.92
N LYS A 221 -12.80 13.12 20.80
CA LYS A 221 -13.58 11.91 20.50
C LYS A 221 -14.98 12.25 19.99
N THR A 222 -15.70 13.11 20.71
CA THR A 222 -17.07 13.50 20.35
C THR A 222 -17.13 14.24 19.01
N ARG A 223 -16.14 15.11 18.73
CA ARG A 223 -16.04 15.82 17.44
C ARG A 223 -15.77 14.88 16.27
N ILE A 224 -14.85 13.93 16.45
CA ILE A 224 -14.53 12.94 15.42
C ILE A 224 -15.76 12.05 15.19
N ALA A 225 -16.39 11.54 16.25
CA ALA A 225 -17.59 10.71 16.14
C ALA A 225 -18.73 11.44 15.42
N LEU A 226 -19.02 12.69 15.81
CA LEU A 226 -20.04 13.51 15.14
C LEU A 226 -19.70 13.75 13.67
N GLY A 227 -18.45 14.10 13.37
CA GLY A 227 -17.98 14.30 12.00
C GLY A 227 -18.10 13.04 11.15
N THR A 228 -17.79 11.87 11.71
CA THR A 228 -17.97 10.57 11.04
C THR A 228 -19.44 10.27 10.79
N ILE A 229 -20.34 10.53 11.75
CA ILE A 229 -21.79 10.33 11.56
C ILE A 229 -22.31 11.23 10.44
N VAL A 230 -21.97 12.53 10.46
CA VAL A 230 -22.37 13.46 9.40
C VAL A 230 -21.79 13.03 8.05
N GLY A 231 -20.51 12.66 8.02
CA GLY A 231 -19.85 12.16 6.81
C GLY A 231 -20.53 10.90 6.25
N PHE A 232 -20.91 9.95 7.11
CA PHE A 232 -21.63 8.74 6.73
C PHE A 232 -23.03 9.04 6.17
N LEU A 233 -23.77 9.97 6.77
CA LEU A 233 -25.07 10.41 6.27
C LEU A 233 -24.95 11.04 4.88
N VAL A 234 -24.01 11.96 4.70
CA VAL A 234 -23.72 12.59 3.40
C VAL A 234 -23.30 11.54 2.37
N PHE A 235 -22.42 10.62 2.75
CA PHE A 235 -21.96 9.55 1.87
C PHE A 235 -23.10 8.61 1.45
N SER A 236 -24.03 8.32 2.36
CA SER A 236 -25.20 7.47 2.07
C SER A 236 -26.15 8.11 1.05
N ILE A 237 -26.22 9.44 1.01
CA ILE A 237 -26.99 10.18 0.01
C ILE A 237 -26.27 10.19 -1.34
N ILE A 238 -24.94 10.38 -1.34
CA ILE A 238 -24.13 10.49 -2.56
C ILE A 238 -23.92 9.14 -3.24
N SER A 239 -23.83 8.05 -2.47
CA SER A 239 -23.47 6.72 -2.97
C SER A 239 -24.31 5.58 -2.35
N PRO A 240 -25.64 5.61 -2.50
CA PRO A 240 -26.54 4.63 -1.88
C PRO A 240 -26.23 3.18 -2.30
N LYS A 241 -25.88 2.97 -3.58
CA LYS A 241 -25.51 1.65 -4.11
C LYS A 241 -24.30 1.04 -3.39
N ASN A 242 -23.30 1.84 -3.05
CA ASN A 242 -22.14 1.36 -2.30
C ASN A 242 -22.50 0.97 -0.85
N ILE A 243 -23.44 1.69 -0.22
CA ILE A 243 -23.98 1.30 1.09
C ILE A 243 -24.73 -0.04 1.01
N GLU A 244 -25.56 -0.23 -0.01
CA GLU A 244 -26.25 -1.51 -0.24
C GLU A 244 -25.26 -2.66 -0.45
N TYR A 245 -24.19 -2.42 -1.21
CA TYR A 245 -23.11 -3.39 -1.42
C TYR A 245 -22.43 -3.77 -0.09
N VAL A 246 -22.05 -2.79 0.73
CA VAL A 246 -21.45 -3.05 2.06
C VAL A 246 -22.42 -3.81 2.96
N LYS A 247 -23.70 -3.40 3.01
CA LYS A 247 -24.74 -4.09 3.78
C LYS A 247 -24.91 -5.53 3.33
N SER A 248 -24.90 -5.79 2.02
CA SER A 248 -25.01 -7.13 1.45
C SER A 248 -23.82 -8.01 1.85
N ASN A 249 -22.58 -7.49 1.76
CA ASN A 249 -21.40 -8.27 2.18
C ASN A 249 -21.41 -8.56 3.69
N LEU A 250 -21.76 -7.58 4.54
CA LEU A 250 -21.78 -7.76 6.00
C LEU A 250 -22.88 -8.72 6.48
N THR A 251 -24.04 -8.72 5.83
CA THR A 251 -25.19 -9.54 6.27
C THR A 251 -25.25 -10.90 5.60
N LYS A 252 -24.95 -10.99 4.29
CA LYS A 252 -25.12 -12.23 3.51
C LYS A 252 -23.84 -13.04 3.41
N LYS A 253 -22.67 -12.42 3.28
CA LYS A 253 -21.42 -13.14 2.99
C LYS A 253 -20.56 -13.45 4.20
N LEU A 254 -20.52 -12.55 5.19
CA LEU A 254 -19.66 -12.71 6.37
C LEU A 254 -19.97 -14.00 7.15
N PHE A 255 -21.23 -14.44 7.13
CA PHE A 255 -21.69 -15.65 7.84
C PHE A 255 -22.20 -16.75 6.90
N ALA A 256 -21.98 -16.63 5.58
CA ALA A 256 -22.40 -17.66 4.63
C ALA A 256 -21.41 -18.83 4.62
N LYS A 257 -21.91 -20.05 4.81
CA LYS A 257 -21.11 -21.29 4.68
C LYS A 257 -20.74 -21.64 3.23
N ARG A 258 -21.50 -21.16 2.23
CA ARG A 258 -21.33 -21.55 0.81
C ARG A 258 -20.78 -20.44 -0.10
N ASP A 259 -20.70 -19.20 0.39
CA ASP A 259 -20.17 -18.04 -0.35
C ASP A 259 -19.46 -17.08 0.60
N GLN A 260 -18.57 -17.63 1.42
CA GLN A 260 -17.76 -16.86 2.36
C GLN A 260 -16.86 -15.87 1.59
N ALA A 261 -16.55 -14.74 2.22
CA ALA A 261 -15.61 -13.79 1.67
C ALA A 261 -14.25 -14.46 1.45
N ARG A 262 -13.79 -14.54 0.20
CA ARG A 262 -12.55 -15.26 -0.16
C ARG A 262 -11.30 -14.70 0.52
N LYS A 263 -11.32 -13.44 0.96
CA LYS A 263 -10.24 -12.90 1.80
C LYS A 263 -10.13 -13.65 3.14
N ILE A 264 -11.24 -14.08 3.74
CA ILE A 264 -11.21 -14.88 4.98
C ILE A 264 -10.67 -16.27 4.66
N VAL A 265 -11.18 -16.89 3.59
CA VAL A 265 -10.70 -18.20 3.12
C VAL A 265 -9.20 -18.19 2.82
N SER A 266 -8.66 -17.08 2.28
CA SER A 266 -7.22 -16.98 2.01
C SER A 266 -6.37 -16.91 3.29
N PHE A 267 -6.88 -16.31 4.37
CA PHE A 267 -6.24 -16.37 5.69
C PHE A 267 -6.30 -17.79 6.26
N GLU A 268 -7.45 -18.48 6.15
CA GLU A 268 -7.61 -19.88 6.56
C GLU A 268 -6.61 -20.78 5.82
N GLN A 269 -6.56 -20.70 4.49
CA GLN A 269 -5.58 -21.42 3.66
C GLN A 269 -4.13 -21.15 4.05
N THR A 270 -3.78 -19.90 4.38
CA THR A 270 -2.43 -19.56 4.83
C THR A 270 -2.09 -20.22 6.16
N ILE A 271 -3.03 -20.22 7.11
CA ILE A 271 -2.86 -20.86 8.41
C ILE A 271 -2.76 -22.38 8.24
N ASP A 272 -3.68 -22.97 7.49
CA ASP A 272 -3.71 -24.42 7.24
C ASP A 272 -2.41 -24.88 6.60
N TYR A 273 -1.95 -24.20 5.54
CA TYR A 273 -0.65 -24.47 4.92
C TYR A 273 0.51 -24.39 5.92
N SER A 274 0.52 -23.35 6.75
CA SER A 274 1.58 -23.15 7.76
C SER A 274 1.57 -24.21 8.85
N LEU A 275 0.45 -24.91 9.07
CA LEU A 275 0.30 -25.93 10.11
C LEU A 275 0.52 -27.37 9.61
N VAL A 276 0.66 -27.59 8.29
CA VAL A 276 0.91 -28.92 7.71
C VAL A 276 2.23 -29.51 8.22
N ASP A 277 3.30 -28.72 8.23
CA ASP A 277 4.61 -29.15 8.74
C ASP A 277 5.44 -27.97 9.28
N ALA A 278 6.50 -28.30 10.04
CA ALA A 278 7.35 -27.31 10.68
C ALA A 278 8.18 -26.48 9.67
N SER A 279 8.47 -27.03 8.50
CA SER A 279 9.24 -26.33 7.47
C SER A 279 8.41 -25.19 6.87
N ASN A 280 7.15 -25.47 6.51
CA ASN A 280 6.19 -24.48 6.01
C ASN A 280 5.97 -23.38 7.05
N PHE A 281 5.81 -23.76 8.32
CA PHE A 281 5.68 -22.79 9.41
C PHE A 281 6.89 -21.86 9.51
N ILE A 282 8.11 -22.39 9.45
CA ILE A 282 9.34 -21.63 9.70
C ILE A 282 9.77 -20.82 8.47
N PHE A 283 9.75 -21.43 7.29
CA PHE A 283 10.34 -20.90 6.05
C PHE A 283 9.31 -20.46 5.00
N GLY A 284 8.05 -20.89 5.10
CA GLY A 284 7.01 -20.69 4.09
C GLY A 284 7.26 -21.49 2.81
N ALA A 285 6.46 -21.23 1.77
CA ALA A 285 6.53 -21.90 0.47
C ALA A 285 7.65 -21.37 -0.44
N GLY A 286 8.25 -20.22 -0.10
CA GLY A 286 9.19 -19.52 -0.95
C GLY A 286 8.61 -18.29 -1.63
N ALA A 287 9.49 -17.32 -1.91
CA ALA A 287 9.17 -16.08 -2.62
C ALA A 287 8.47 -16.34 -3.96
N GLY A 288 7.26 -15.78 -4.15
CA GLY A 288 6.50 -15.96 -5.38
C GLY A 288 5.75 -17.29 -5.51
N LYS A 289 5.64 -18.09 -4.44
CA LYS A 289 5.07 -19.45 -4.50
C LYS A 289 3.76 -19.65 -3.72
N PHE A 290 3.18 -18.62 -3.10
CA PHE A 290 1.99 -18.83 -2.27
C PHE A 290 0.89 -17.79 -2.41
N SER A 291 1.21 -16.52 -2.25
CA SER A 291 0.17 -15.48 -2.19
C SER A 291 0.76 -14.10 -2.41
N SER A 292 1.65 -13.92 -3.37
CA SER A 292 2.16 -12.60 -3.74
C SER A 292 1.52 -12.12 -5.03
N ARG A 293 1.64 -10.81 -5.30
CA ARG A 293 1.24 -10.30 -6.62
C ARG A 293 2.08 -10.93 -7.71
N THR A 294 3.35 -11.21 -7.41
CA THR A 294 4.25 -11.94 -8.33
C THR A 294 3.70 -13.32 -8.68
N ALA A 295 3.30 -14.14 -7.70
CA ALA A 295 2.67 -15.44 -7.97
C ALA A 295 1.44 -15.31 -8.91
N PHE A 296 0.57 -14.33 -8.66
CA PHE A 296 -0.56 -14.05 -9.55
C PHE A 296 -0.12 -13.61 -10.95
N MET A 297 0.87 -12.73 -11.07
CA MET A 297 1.37 -12.24 -12.36
C MET A 297 2.00 -13.36 -13.19
N THR A 298 2.82 -14.23 -12.58
CA THR A 298 3.53 -15.29 -13.31
C THR A 298 2.65 -16.48 -13.64
N ALA A 299 1.51 -16.64 -12.98
CA ALA A 299 0.53 -17.69 -13.31
C ALA A 299 -0.24 -17.44 -14.63
N GLY A 300 -0.05 -16.29 -15.28
CA GLY A 300 -0.56 -16.00 -16.62
C GLY A 300 -1.98 -15.43 -16.70
N GLU A 301 -2.82 -15.61 -15.68
CA GLU A 301 -4.22 -15.12 -15.72
C GLU A 301 -4.41 -13.69 -15.17
N TYR A 302 -3.46 -13.18 -14.37
CA TYR A 302 -3.63 -11.90 -13.69
C TYR A 302 -3.29 -10.69 -14.57
N VAL A 303 -2.36 -10.86 -15.53
CA VAL A 303 -1.90 -9.81 -16.45
C VAL A 303 -1.75 -10.36 -17.86
N SER A 304 -2.17 -9.61 -18.87
CA SER A 304 -2.12 -10.04 -20.28
C SER A 304 -0.76 -9.88 -20.95
N TRP A 305 0.21 -9.25 -20.29
CA TRP A 305 1.54 -8.95 -20.87
C TRP A 305 2.62 -9.94 -20.46
N TYR A 306 2.33 -10.88 -19.54
CA TYR A 306 3.32 -11.86 -19.10
C TYR A 306 3.47 -12.97 -20.16
N PRO A 307 4.69 -13.35 -20.58
CA PRO A 307 4.87 -14.32 -21.65
C PRO A 307 4.37 -15.73 -21.28
N GLU A 308 3.58 -16.34 -22.16
CA GLU A 308 3.03 -17.69 -21.94
C GLU A 308 4.11 -18.75 -21.71
N SER A 309 5.25 -18.64 -22.41
CA SER A 309 6.38 -19.57 -22.26
C SER A 309 7.05 -19.51 -20.89
N LEU A 310 6.84 -18.43 -20.13
CA LEU A 310 7.42 -18.20 -18.81
C LEU A 310 6.43 -18.44 -17.67
N ILE A 311 5.19 -18.88 -17.96
CA ILE A 311 4.17 -19.10 -16.95
C ILE A 311 4.68 -20.05 -15.87
N TYR A 312 4.49 -19.65 -14.62
CA TYR A 312 4.84 -20.41 -13.44
C TYR A 312 3.76 -20.24 -12.37
N ALA A 313 3.22 -21.36 -11.91
CA ALA A 313 2.33 -21.45 -10.78
C ALA A 313 2.75 -22.68 -9.97
N SER A 314 3.23 -22.46 -8.74
CA SER A 314 3.60 -23.55 -7.84
C SER A 314 2.38 -24.35 -7.39
N GLU A 315 2.60 -25.57 -6.94
CA GLU A 315 1.54 -26.42 -6.38
C GLU A 315 0.87 -25.74 -5.17
N GLU A 316 1.65 -25.12 -4.28
CA GLU A 316 1.12 -24.45 -3.10
C GLU A 316 0.26 -23.24 -3.47
N PHE A 317 0.63 -22.49 -4.51
CA PHE A 317 -0.20 -21.39 -5.02
C PHE A 317 -1.49 -21.90 -5.65
N ASN A 318 -1.39 -22.93 -6.50
CA ASN A 318 -2.52 -23.53 -7.21
C ASN A 318 -3.56 -24.10 -6.24
N ASN A 319 -3.11 -24.90 -5.28
CA ASN A 319 -3.98 -25.58 -4.31
C ASN A 319 -4.59 -24.62 -3.27
N ASN A 320 -4.16 -23.35 -3.24
CA ASN A 320 -4.64 -22.36 -2.28
C ASN A 320 -5.18 -21.11 -2.97
N HIS A 321 -4.32 -20.11 -3.17
CA HIS A 321 -4.74 -18.75 -3.49
C HIS A 321 -5.22 -18.58 -4.94
N PHE A 322 -4.72 -19.38 -5.88
CA PHE A 322 -5.12 -19.29 -7.29
C PHE A 322 -6.59 -19.66 -7.50
N GLU A 323 -7.08 -20.70 -6.81
CA GLU A 323 -8.50 -21.07 -6.83
C GLU A 323 -9.40 -19.96 -6.31
N LEU A 324 -8.88 -19.05 -5.49
CA LEU A 324 -9.62 -17.91 -4.98
C LEU A 324 -9.62 -16.72 -5.93
N TRP A 325 -8.81 -16.68 -6.99
CA TRP A 325 -8.75 -15.53 -7.90
C TRP A 325 -8.18 -15.90 -9.28
N ASN A 326 -9.07 -16.30 -10.18
CA ASN A 326 -8.78 -16.68 -11.57
C ASN A 326 -9.88 -16.15 -12.51
N GLU A 327 -9.63 -16.19 -13.81
CA GLU A 327 -10.52 -15.66 -14.85
C GLU A 327 -11.93 -16.26 -14.74
N LYS A 328 -12.03 -17.57 -14.48
CA LYS A 328 -13.29 -18.28 -14.32
C LYS A 328 -14.15 -17.67 -13.21
N ILE A 329 -13.56 -17.24 -12.10
CA ILE A 329 -14.36 -16.60 -11.03
C ILE A 329 -14.61 -15.13 -11.31
N LEU A 330 -13.64 -14.41 -11.90
CA LEU A 330 -13.79 -13.00 -12.21
C LEU A 330 -14.81 -12.73 -13.31
N SER A 331 -15.07 -13.72 -14.18
CA SER A 331 -16.16 -13.68 -15.15
C SER A 331 -17.56 -13.62 -14.49
N ARG A 332 -17.67 -13.99 -13.21
CA ARG A 332 -18.94 -13.93 -12.47
C ARG A 332 -19.18 -12.52 -11.92
N PRO A 333 -20.35 -11.90 -12.19
CA PRO A 333 -20.65 -10.55 -11.69
C PRO A 333 -20.49 -10.41 -10.17
N TYR A 334 -19.94 -9.28 -9.72
CA TYR A 334 -19.76 -8.90 -8.31
C TYR A 334 -18.83 -9.80 -7.49
N LYS A 335 -18.01 -10.63 -8.15
CA LYS A 335 -16.98 -11.44 -7.50
C LYS A 335 -15.61 -10.76 -7.46
N ASP A 336 -15.40 -9.69 -8.20
CA ASP A 336 -14.17 -8.91 -8.32
C ASP A 336 -13.92 -7.88 -7.19
N GLY A 337 -14.87 -7.68 -6.27
CA GLY A 337 -14.69 -6.73 -5.17
C GLY A 337 -13.62 -7.12 -4.14
N THR A 338 -13.06 -6.15 -3.43
CA THR A 338 -11.95 -6.30 -2.46
C THR A 338 -12.17 -7.35 -1.37
N ALA A 339 -13.41 -7.55 -0.91
CA ALA A 339 -13.74 -8.59 0.08
C ALA A 339 -13.47 -10.02 -0.45
N ASN A 340 -13.43 -10.17 -1.77
CA ASN A 340 -13.18 -11.42 -2.46
C ASN A 340 -11.76 -11.52 -3.05
N GLN A 341 -10.93 -10.48 -2.89
CA GLN A 341 -9.53 -10.53 -3.28
C GLN A 341 -8.75 -11.28 -2.19
N PRO A 342 -8.05 -12.38 -2.51
CA PRO A 342 -7.27 -13.14 -1.54
C PRO A 342 -5.97 -12.43 -1.12
N PHE A 343 -5.80 -11.18 -1.56
CA PHE A 343 -4.55 -10.44 -1.40
C PHE A 343 -4.39 -9.94 0.04
N SER A 344 -3.23 -10.19 0.64
CA SER A 344 -2.84 -9.57 1.90
C SER A 344 -1.34 -9.67 2.06
N PHE A 345 -0.71 -8.58 2.50
CA PHE A 345 0.69 -8.63 2.91
C PHE A 345 0.92 -9.65 4.03
N TYR A 346 -0.04 -9.86 4.93
CA TYR A 346 0.08 -10.86 5.99
C TYR A 346 0.13 -12.28 5.44
N ASN A 347 -0.76 -12.62 4.50
CA ASN A 347 -0.72 -13.91 3.82
C ASN A 347 0.62 -14.11 3.10
N LYS A 348 1.11 -13.08 2.41
CA LYS A 348 2.42 -13.14 1.75
C LYS A 348 3.54 -13.41 2.74
N MET A 349 3.61 -12.67 3.85
CA MET A 349 4.70 -12.82 4.81
C MET A 349 4.72 -14.20 5.46
N ILE A 350 3.56 -14.70 5.88
CA ILE A 350 3.45 -16.01 6.54
C ILE A 350 3.58 -17.14 5.51
N GLY A 351 2.83 -17.06 4.41
CA GLY A 351 2.78 -18.12 3.41
C GLY A 351 4.04 -18.26 2.56
N GLU A 352 4.74 -17.17 2.21
CA GLU A 352 5.95 -17.25 1.36
C GLU A 352 7.27 -17.24 2.16
N TYR A 353 7.31 -16.61 3.33
CA TYR A 353 8.54 -16.42 4.11
C TYR A 353 8.48 -17.03 5.51
N GLY A 354 7.34 -17.63 5.88
CA GLY A 354 7.15 -18.28 7.17
C GLY A 354 7.28 -17.33 8.36
N LEU A 355 7.45 -17.94 9.53
CA LEU A 355 7.70 -17.25 10.79
C LEU A 355 8.97 -16.38 10.71
N ILE A 356 10.02 -16.82 10.02
CA ILE A 356 11.27 -16.07 9.91
C ILE A 356 11.04 -14.71 9.22
N GLY A 357 10.38 -14.70 8.07
CA GLY A 357 10.06 -13.46 7.37
C GLY A 357 9.19 -12.53 8.22
N PHE A 358 8.19 -13.09 8.90
CA PHE A 358 7.32 -12.32 9.78
C PHE A 358 8.06 -11.70 10.98
N ILE A 359 8.96 -12.45 11.62
CA ILE A 359 9.82 -11.93 12.70
C ILE A 359 10.73 -10.82 12.19
N ILE A 360 11.33 -10.99 11.01
CA ILE A 360 12.19 -9.96 10.38
C ILE A 360 11.42 -8.67 10.11
N PHE A 361 10.17 -8.78 9.64
CA PHE A 361 9.28 -7.64 9.49
C PHE A 361 9.03 -6.92 10.83
N ILE A 362 8.70 -7.65 11.90
CA ILE A 362 8.47 -7.06 13.22
C ILE A 362 9.73 -6.37 13.77
N LEU A 363 10.86 -7.10 13.78
CA LEU A 363 12.09 -6.67 14.45
C LEU A 363 12.83 -5.55 13.73
N PHE A 364 12.75 -5.48 12.40
CA PHE A 364 13.50 -4.49 11.63
C PHE A 364 12.61 -3.40 11.06
N TYR A 365 11.45 -3.75 10.47
CA TYR A 365 10.58 -2.77 9.84
C TYR A 365 9.69 -2.05 10.86
N LEU A 366 8.91 -2.79 11.66
CA LEU A 366 7.98 -2.19 12.64
C LEU A 366 8.69 -1.64 13.87
N PHE A 367 9.77 -2.28 14.31
CA PHE A 367 10.54 -1.80 15.46
C PHE A 367 11.07 -0.37 15.26
N TYR A 368 11.40 0.02 14.03
CA TYR A 368 11.96 1.34 13.75
C TYR A 368 11.06 2.51 14.22
N PRO A 369 9.79 2.63 13.78
CA PRO A 369 8.88 3.62 14.35
C PRO A 369 8.49 3.32 15.81
N LEU A 370 8.41 2.04 16.21
CA LEU A 370 8.02 1.65 17.57
C LEU A 370 9.03 2.08 18.64
N ARG A 371 10.33 2.12 18.33
CA ARG A 371 11.38 2.60 19.23
C ARG A 371 11.14 4.04 19.69
N GLY A 372 10.53 4.87 18.84
CA GLY A 372 10.17 6.26 19.11
C GLY A 372 8.69 6.48 19.40
N TYR A 373 7.89 5.42 19.63
CA TYR A 373 6.43 5.48 19.55
C TYR A 373 5.78 6.59 20.39
N LYS A 374 6.25 6.81 21.63
CA LYS A 374 5.71 7.84 22.53
C LYS A 374 5.96 9.27 22.03
N LYS A 375 7.00 9.47 21.22
CA LYS A 375 7.40 10.77 20.65
C LYS A 375 6.75 11.06 19.30
N LEU A 376 6.22 10.03 18.63
CA LEU A 376 5.49 10.20 17.38
C LEU A 376 4.22 11.03 17.59
N THR A 377 3.90 11.89 16.63
CA THR A 377 2.64 12.64 16.59
C THR A 377 1.65 11.91 15.69
N TYR A 378 1.55 12.31 14.42
CA TYR A 378 0.72 11.65 13.43
C TYR A 378 1.24 10.27 13.01
N GLY A 379 2.52 10.00 13.20
CA GLY A 379 3.16 8.72 12.85
C GLY A 379 2.52 7.54 13.56
N ARG A 380 1.98 7.71 14.78
CA ARG A 380 1.25 6.62 15.48
C ARG A 380 0.03 6.18 14.68
N LEU A 381 -0.80 7.14 14.27
CA LEU A 381 -2.00 6.84 13.49
C LEU A 381 -1.66 6.31 12.10
N LEU A 382 -0.61 6.85 11.45
CA LEU A 382 -0.13 6.32 10.17
C LEU A 382 0.34 4.87 10.28
N LEU A 383 1.00 4.50 11.37
CA LEU A 383 1.43 3.11 11.61
C LEU A 383 0.22 2.17 11.70
N PHE A 384 -0.81 2.53 12.49
CA PHE A 384 -2.03 1.73 12.56
C PHE A 384 -2.75 1.66 11.20
N LEU A 385 -2.80 2.76 10.45
CA LEU A 385 -3.41 2.78 9.12
C LEU A 385 -2.68 1.85 8.16
N LEU A 386 -1.34 1.89 8.12
CA LEU A 386 -0.56 0.99 7.26
C LEU A 386 -0.82 -0.48 7.63
N LEU A 387 -0.79 -0.82 8.93
CA LEU A 387 -1.07 -2.17 9.40
C LEU A 387 -2.49 -2.61 9.02
N ALA A 388 -3.49 -1.75 9.17
CA ALA A 388 -4.84 -2.05 8.72
C ALA A 388 -4.87 -2.28 7.20
N TYR A 389 -4.19 -1.43 6.41
CA TYR A 389 -4.16 -1.59 4.97
C TYR A 389 -3.46 -2.88 4.53
N PHE A 390 -2.45 -3.41 5.24
CA PHE A 390 -1.83 -4.70 4.91
C PHE A 390 -2.81 -5.89 4.82
N ILE A 391 -4.02 -5.76 5.35
CA ILE A 391 -5.13 -6.72 5.17
C ILE A 391 -5.66 -6.73 3.72
N LEU A 392 -5.57 -5.61 3.01
CA LEU A 392 -6.21 -5.40 1.72
C LEU A 392 -5.39 -5.93 0.53
N ASP A 393 -4.08 -5.70 0.52
CA ASP A 393 -3.22 -5.95 -0.65
C ASP A 393 -1.73 -6.06 -0.29
N TYR A 394 -0.89 -6.34 -1.28
CA TYR A 394 0.56 -6.49 -1.20
C TYR A 394 1.29 -5.15 -1.31
N TRP A 395 1.10 -4.24 -0.35
CA TRP A 395 1.54 -2.85 -0.51
C TRP A 395 3.05 -2.66 -0.72
N PHE A 396 3.90 -3.62 -0.33
CA PHE A 396 5.33 -3.60 -0.68
C PHE A 396 5.62 -3.85 -2.17
N GLU A 397 4.70 -4.46 -2.91
CA GLU A 397 4.72 -4.59 -4.39
C GLU A 397 3.99 -3.42 -5.09
N TYR A 398 3.36 -2.53 -4.30
CA TYR A 398 2.83 -1.24 -4.73
C TYR A 398 3.66 -0.11 -4.10
N PHE A 399 4.89 0.04 -4.60
CA PHE A 399 5.94 0.91 -4.02
C PHE A 399 5.44 2.27 -3.55
N THR A 400 4.54 2.90 -4.30
CA THR A 400 3.99 4.22 -3.97
C THR A 400 3.48 4.31 -2.54
N VAL A 401 2.71 3.32 -2.05
CA VAL A 401 2.12 3.38 -0.70
C VAL A 401 3.21 3.40 0.36
N ILE A 402 4.19 2.49 0.25
CA ILE A 402 5.30 2.40 1.20
C ILE A 402 6.21 3.63 1.12
N VAL A 403 6.50 4.15 -0.07
CA VAL A 403 7.28 5.38 -0.25
C VAL A 403 6.64 6.54 0.49
N PHE A 404 5.34 6.79 0.29
CA PHE A 404 4.64 7.88 0.98
C PHE A 404 4.56 7.65 2.48
N PHE A 405 4.25 6.43 2.93
CA PHE A 405 4.26 6.09 4.35
C PHE A 405 5.61 6.40 5.00
N GLU A 406 6.71 5.95 4.38
CA GLU A 406 8.06 6.15 4.90
C GLU A 406 8.41 7.63 4.96
N ILE A 407 8.06 8.42 3.93
CA ILE A 407 8.29 9.87 3.94
C ILE A 407 7.61 10.52 5.14
N PHE A 408 6.31 10.28 5.33
CA PHE A 408 5.58 10.86 6.46
C PHE A 408 6.13 10.37 7.81
N MET A 409 6.45 9.08 7.93
CA MET A 409 7.01 8.53 9.15
C MET A 409 8.38 9.16 9.49
N TYR A 410 9.26 9.31 8.50
CA TYR A 410 10.56 9.96 8.69
C TYR A 410 10.43 11.43 9.08
N MET A 411 9.51 12.16 8.45
CA MET A 411 9.24 13.55 8.81
C MET A 411 8.81 13.68 10.27
N ASP A 412 7.91 12.80 10.75
CA ASP A 412 7.47 12.80 12.15
C ASP A 412 8.62 12.45 13.10
N ILE A 413 9.45 11.46 12.74
CA ILE A 413 10.60 11.04 13.54
C ILE A 413 11.63 12.17 13.70
N LEU A 414 11.94 12.85 12.60
CA LEU A 414 12.92 13.93 12.62
C LEU A 414 12.41 15.19 13.31
N ARG A 415 11.10 15.45 13.26
CA ARG A 415 10.49 16.58 13.96
C ARG A 415 10.79 16.54 15.45
N TYR A 416 10.55 15.41 16.12
CA TYR A 416 10.80 15.34 17.57
C TYR A 416 12.30 15.31 17.90
N LYS A 417 13.16 14.74 17.03
CA LYS A 417 14.62 14.75 17.27
C LYS A 417 15.20 16.17 17.30
N ASN A 418 14.61 17.08 16.52
CA ASN A 418 15.01 18.48 16.51
C ASN A 418 14.45 19.27 17.71
N GLU A 419 13.46 18.75 18.44
CA GLU A 419 12.93 19.36 19.67
C GLU A 419 13.76 18.99 20.91
N GLU A 420 14.67 18.01 20.81
CA GLU A 420 15.56 17.57 21.90
C GLU A 420 16.95 18.24 21.89
N VAL A 421 17.27 19.00 20.85
CA VAL A 421 18.52 19.77 20.67
C VAL A 421 18.22 21.24 20.89
#